data_AF-A0A5D0WQJ3-F1
#
_entry.id   AF-A0A5D0WQJ3-F1
#
_cell.length_a   1.000
_cell.length_b   1.000
_cell.length_c   1.000
_cell.angle_alpha   90.00
_cell.angle_beta   90.00
_cell.angle_gamma   90.00
#
_symmetry.space_group_name_H-M   'P 1'
#
loop_
_entity.id
_entity.type
_entity.pdbx_description
1 polymer ?
#
loop_
_entity_poly.entity_id
_entity_poly.type
_entity_poly.pdbx_seq_one_letter_code
_entity_poly.pdbx_strand_id
1 'polypeptide(L)'
;MRTGYLCDFSNATFARFVGDSINIDIYNGTGYEVYCSKANKLRQIWCEEPDPVVGNLLSDLLNYLEDYLLKEEKLGVYQKKKIAEMRIMSKRLIGNTIKIELPSKKEDDLQTLLIDINSALARNKPELVLDRLHTFSTKLLRQFCTENGIEVRDNKGKFYPLNSLAGSLSRYYEKNSLFQSDFTLLAIKNCISLFSQYNGVRNNQSFAHDNEILDGVEAEFVVKTMAGVITFLDHVEKCNKKMKTAKIEEEEDEFDIPF
;
A
#
# COMPACT_ATOMS: atom_id res chain seq x y z
N MET A 1 -35.77 12.46 9.17
CA MET A 1 -36.09 11.11 9.70
C MET A 1 -35.71 11.08 11.18
N ARG A 2 -36.65 10.68 12.06
CA ARG A 2 -36.69 11.03 13.50
C ARG A 2 -36.64 9.82 14.43
N THR A 3 -36.01 8.72 14.02
CA THR A 3 -35.86 7.51 14.84
C THR A 3 -34.39 7.08 14.87
N GLY A 4 -33.80 6.97 16.06
CA GLY A 4 -32.40 6.57 16.28
C GLY A 4 -32.16 5.06 16.22
N TYR A 5 -33.03 4.32 15.51
CA TYR A 5 -32.96 2.87 15.37
C TYR A 5 -32.15 2.50 14.14
N LEU A 6 -31.25 1.54 14.30
CA LEU A 6 -30.41 0.98 13.25
C LEU A 6 -30.61 -0.55 13.33
N CYS A 7 -31.36 -1.12 12.39
CA CYS A 7 -31.82 -2.51 12.44
C CYS A 7 -32.34 -2.91 13.84
N ASP A 8 -31.82 -4.02 14.38
CA ASP A 8 -32.07 -4.57 15.71
C ASP A 8 -30.93 -4.26 16.70
N PHE A 9 -30.03 -3.33 16.38
CA PHE A 9 -28.90 -3.02 17.26
C PHE A 9 -29.33 -2.31 18.56
N SER A 10 -28.94 -2.90 19.69
CA SER A 10 -28.78 -2.19 20.96
C SER A 10 -27.54 -1.29 20.91
N ASN A 11 -27.38 -0.36 21.86
CA ASN A 11 -26.16 0.45 21.92
C ASN A 11 -24.91 -0.42 22.16
N ALA A 12 -25.02 -1.45 23.01
CA ALA A 12 -23.92 -2.37 23.29
C ALA A 12 -23.52 -3.22 22.07
N THR A 13 -24.51 -3.79 21.36
CA THR A 13 -24.24 -4.57 20.16
C THR A 13 -23.75 -3.70 19.00
N PHE A 14 -24.22 -2.46 18.90
CA PHE A 14 -23.69 -1.50 17.93
C PHE A 14 -22.24 -1.11 18.24
N ALA A 15 -21.92 -0.80 19.50
CA ALA A 15 -20.55 -0.48 19.92
C ALA A 15 -19.59 -1.61 19.58
N ARG A 16 -19.97 -2.86 19.91
CA ARG A 16 -19.19 -4.05 19.59
C ARG A 16 -19.03 -4.22 18.08
N PHE A 17 -20.11 -4.08 17.31
CA PHE A 17 -20.06 -4.21 15.86
C PHE A 17 -19.09 -3.21 15.22
N VAL A 18 -19.14 -1.94 15.64
CA VAL A 18 -18.22 -0.90 15.16
C VAL A 18 -16.78 -1.22 15.59
N GLY A 19 -16.57 -1.65 16.83
CA GLY A 19 -15.26 -2.08 17.33
C GLY A 19 -14.69 -3.27 16.53
N ASP A 20 -15.51 -4.28 16.25
CA ASP A 20 -15.10 -5.47 15.50
C ASP A 20 -14.82 -5.14 14.01
N SER A 21 -15.59 -4.21 13.42
CA SER A 21 -15.48 -3.85 12.00
C SER A 21 -14.32 -2.88 11.72
N ILE A 22 -14.16 -1.83 12.54
CA ILE A 22 -13.21 -0.75 12.27
C ILE A 22 -12.31 -0.38 13.47
N ASN A 23 -12.40 -1.11 14.59
CA ASN A 23 -11.56 -0.91 15.78
C ASN A 23 -11.68 0.50 16.40
N ILE A 24 -12.91 1.04 16.43
CA ILE A 24 -13.24 2.32 17.06
C ILE A 24 -14.19 2.09 18.24
N ASP A 25 -13.83 2.62 19.42
CA ASP A 25 -14.79 2.77 20.53
C ASP A 25 -15.62 4.03 20.31
N ILE A 26 -16.76 3.88 19.65
CA ILE A 26 -17.61 5.01 19.25
C ILE A 26 -18.29 5.72 20.45
N TYR A 27 -18.29 5.13 21.64
CA TYR A 27 -18.97 5.69 22.82
C TYR A 27 -18.00 6.30 23.83
N ASN A 28 -16.83 5.70 24.03
CA ASN A 28 -15.81 6.23 24.95
C ASN A 28 -14.54 6.73 24.25
N GLY A 29 -14.45 6.61 22.93
CA GLY A 29 -13.33 7.10 22.14
C GLY A 29 -13.27 8.62 22.07
N THR A 30 -12.05 9.14 22.00
CA THR A 30 -11.77 10.56 21.83
C THR A 30 -12.23 11.04 20.44
N GLY A 31 -12.86 12.21 20.37
CA GLY A 31 -13.37 12.79 19.12
C GLY A 31 -14.88 12.63 18.92
N TYR A 32 -15.52 11.69 19.63
CA TYR A 32 -16.95 11.40 19.46
C TYR A 32 -17.82 12.03 20.57
N GLU A 33 -19.02 12.52 20.22
CA GLU A 33 -19.92 13.15 21.21
C GLU A 33 -20.48 12.14 22.21
N VAL A 34 -20.23 12.31 23.50
CA VAL A 34 -20.64 11.34 24.55
C VAL A 34 -22.15 11.02 24.54
N TYR A 35 -23.01 12.00 24.24
CA TYR A 35 -24.47 11.85 24.32
C TYR A 35 -25.17 12.08 22.98
N CYS A 36 -25.17 11.08 22.10
CA CYS A 36 -25.98 11.12 20.89
C CYS A 36 -26.54 9.74 20.49
N SER A 37 -27.58 9.74 19.64
CA SER A 37 -28.23 8.50 19.18
C SER A 37 -27.30 7.65 18.31
N LYS A 38 -27.53 6.33 18.21
CA LYS A 38 -26.76 5.45 17.29
C LYS A 38 -26.68 5.99 15.86
N ALA A 39 -27.79 6.53 15.36
CA ALA A 39 -27.84 7.11 14.03
C ALA A 39 -26.97 8.37 13.91
N ASN A 40 -26.86 9.18 14.97
CA ASN A 40 -25.96 10.34 14.97
C ASN A 40 -24.51 9.90 15.12
N LYS A 41 -24.23 8.91 15.98
CA LYS A 41 -22.90 8.28 16.11
C LYS A 41 -22.40 7.73 14.78
N LEU A 42 -23.24 7.01 14.03
CA LEU A 42 -22.89 6.51 12.70
C LEU A 42 -22.59 7.65 11.71
N ARG A 43 -23.33 8.77 11.81
CA ARG A 43 -23.04 9.95 10.97
C ARG A 43 -21.73 10.64 11.35
N GLN A 44 -21.35 10.65 12.62
CA GLN A 44 -20.03 11.15 13.05
C GLN A 44 -18.93 10.36 12.35
N ILE A 45 -19.00 9.02 12.35
CA ILE A 45 -18.07 8.20 11.59
C ILE A 45 -18.04 8.62 10.10
N TRP A 46 -19.20 8.77 9.46
CA TRP A 46 -19.26 9.16 8.05
C TRP A 46 -18.69 10.55 7.74
N CYS A 47 -18.58 11.44 8.73
CA CYS A 47 -18.09 12.79 8.56
C CYS A 47 -16.64 12.97 9.03
N GLU A 48 -16.22 12.23 10.04
CA GLU A 48 -14.95 12.43 10.75
C GLU A 48 -13.92 11.37 10.37
N GLU A 49 -14.34 10.17 9.95
CA GLU A 49 -13.43 9.09 9.62
C GLU A 49 -13.08 9.06 8.12
N PRO A 50 -11.88 8.57 7.76
CA PRO A 50 -11.44 8.44 6.37
C PRO A 50 -12.34 7.53 5.53
N ASP A 51 -12.46 7.83 4.23
CA ASP A 51 -13.25 7.06 3.24
C ASP A 51 -13.06 5.53 3.34
N PRO A 52 -11.85 4.98 3.47
CA PRO A 52 -11.66 3.54 3.69
C PRO A 52 -12.35 2.97 4.92
N VAL A 53 -12.27 3.69 6.05
CA VAL A 53 -12.85 3.29 7.34
C VAL A 53 -14.37 3.30 7.22
N VAL A 54 -14.93 4.38 6.67
CA VAL A 54 -16.35 4.51 6.37
C VAL A 54 -16.82 3.41 5.41
N GLY A 55 -16.03 3.14 4.37
CA GLY A 55 -16.31 2.14 3.35
C GLY A 55 -16.35 0.72 3.91
N ASN A 56 -15.41 0.37 4.79
CA ASN A 56 -15.36 -0.93 5.49
C ASN A 56 -16.57 -1.11 6.40
N LEU A 57 -16.85 -0.14 7.28
CA LEU A 57 -18.02 -0.19 8.15
C LEU A 57 -19.33 -0.30 7.35
N LEU A 58 -19.44 0.45 6.24
CA LEU A 58 -20.59 0.39 5.36
C LEU A 58 -20.74 -0.99 4.72
N SER A 59 -19.64 -1.63 4.33
CA SER A 59 -19.65 -2.99 3.76
C SER A 59 -20.20 -4.00 4.75
N ASP A 60 -19.69 -3.97 5.98
CA ASP A 60 -20.09 -4.89 7.04
C ASP A 60 -21.55 -4.64 7.45
N LEU A 61 -21.97 -3.37 7.55
CA LEU A 61 -23.36 -3.01 7.81
C LEU A 61 -24.31 -3.53 6.72
N LEU A 62 -23.89 -3.50 5.45
CA LEU A 62 -24.70 -4.04 4.34
C LEU A 62 -24.81 -5.56 4.39
N ASN A 63 -23.73 -6.26 4.78
CA ASN A 63 -23.77 -7.70 4.99
C ASN A 63 -24.73 -8.07 6.14
N TYR A 64 -24.61 -7.36 7.27
CA TYR A 64 -25.50 -7.53 8.41
C TYR A 64 -26.96 -7.25 8.04
N LEU A 65 -27.22 -6.16 7.31
CA LEU A 65 -28.56 -5.80 6.86
C LEU A 65 -29.16 -6.86 5.93
N GLU A 66 -28.37 -7.41 5.01
CA GLU A 66 -28.83 -8.48 4.13
C GLU A 66 -29.22 -9.73 4.92
N ASP A 67 -28.38 -10.16 5.87
CA ASP A 67 -28.65 -11.30 6.75
C ASP A 67 -29.88 -11.07 7.63
N TYR A 68 -30.03 -9.87 8.18
CA TYR A 68 -31.19 -9.48 8.98
C TYR A 68 -32.49 -9.52 8.15
N LEU A 69 -32.48 -8.95 6.94
CA LEU A 69 -33.64 -8.95 6.06
C LEU A 69 -34.01 -10.35 5.54
N LEU A 70 -33.02 -11.24 5.38
CA LEU A 70 -33.25 -12.65 5.07
C LEU A 70 -33.98 -13.35 6.23
N LYS A 71 -33.50 -13.19 7.46
CA LYS A 71 -34.12 -13.79 8.65
C LYS A 71 -35.54 -13.31 8.89
N GLU A 72 -35.80 -12.05 8.62
CA GLU A 72 -37.13 -11.42 8.76
C GLU A 72 -38.06 -11.70 7.57
N GLU A 73 -37.63 -12.50 6.58
CA GLU A 73 -38.36 -12.76 5.34
C GLU A 73 -38.76 -11.49 4.56
N LYS A 74 -38.00 -10.41 4.73
CA LYS A 74 -38.22 -9.07 4.14
C LYS A 74 -37.30 -8.76 2.97
N LEU A 75 -36.42 -9.69 2.59
CA LEU A 75 -35.48 -9.49 1.49
C LEU A 75 -36.14 -9.67 0.11
N GLY A 76 -36.83 -8.63 -0.33
CA GLY A 76 -37.41 -8.54 -1.67
C GLY A 76 -36.43 -8.04 -2.74
N VAL A 77 -36.92 -7.99 -3.99
CA VAL A 77 -36.17 -7.51 -5.17
C VAL A 77 -35.70 -6.06 -4.99
N TYR A 78 -36.55 -5.21 -4.38
CA TYR A 78 -36.22 -3.81 -4.14
C TYR A 78 -35.05 -3.64 -3.17
N GLN A 79 -35.08 -4.34 -2.04
CA GLN A 79 -34.02 -4.32 -1.02
C GLN A 79 -32.70 -4.82 -1.61
N LYS A 80 -32.73 -5.94 -2.36
CA LYS A 80 -31.54 -6.47 -3.06
C LYS A 80 -30.92 -5.44 -4.00
N LYS A 81 -31.74 -4.73 -4.79
CA LYS A 81 -31.25 -3.68 -5.68
C LYS A 81 -30.59 -2.53 -4.92
N LYS A 82 -31.20 -2.07 -3.82
CA LYS A 82 -30.65 -1.00 -2.99
C LYS A 82 -29.35 -1.39 -2.30
N ILE A 83 -29.27 -2.62 -1.78
CA ILE A 83 -28.04 -3.16 -1.19
C ILE A 83 -26.93 -3.24 -2.25
N ALA A 84 -27.25 -3.70 -3.47
CA ALA A 84 -26.29 -3.73 -4.57
C ALA A 84 -25.75 -2.33 -4.95
N GLU A 85 -26.63 -1.33 -5.05
CA GLU A 85 -26.24 0.07 -5.30
C GLU A 85 -25.29 0.60 -4.19
N MET A 86 -25.65 0.37 -2.92
CA MET A 86 -24.87 0.79 -1.77
C MET A 86 -23.52 0.05 -1.68
N ARG A 87 -23.46 -1.23 -2.08
CA ARG A 87 -22.21 -1.99 -2.17
C ARG A 87 -21.24 -1.39 -3.18
N ILE A 88 -21.73 -0.81 -4.28
CA ILE A 88 -20.85 -0.10 -5.23
C ILE A 88 -20.26 1.15 -4.58
N MET A 89 -21.05 1.90 -3.80
CA MET A 89 -20.55 3.07 -3.07
C MET A 89 -19.54 2.69 -1.99
N SER A 90 -19.81 1.65 -1.19
CA SER A 90 -18.86 1.08 -0.23
C SER A 90 -17.55 0.68 -0.93
N LYS A 91 -17.63 -0.04 -2.06
CA LYS A 91 -16.44 -0.40 -2.85
C LYS A 91 -15.67 0.80 -3.40
N ARG A 92 -16.34 1.92 -3.69
CA ARG A 92 -15.67 3.17 -4.11
C ARG A 92 -14.95 3.85 -2.96
N LEU A 93 -15.58 3.92 -1.79
CA LEU A 93 -14.98 4.43 -0.56
C LEU A 93 -13.78 3.58 -0.11
N ILE A 94 -13.92 2.25 -0.17
CA ILE A 94 -12.80 1.31 0.01
C ILE A 94 -11.80 1.44 -1.14
N GLY A 95 -12.24 1.76 -2.37
CA GLY A 95 -11.37 1.95 -3.53
C GLY A 95 -10.45 3.17 -3.43
N ASN A 96 -10.76 4.10 -2.53
CA ASN A 96 -9.85 5.16 -2.09
C ASN A 96 -8.75 4.64 -1.13
N THR A 97 -8.79 3.36 -0.74
CA THR A 97 -7.62 2.71 -0.11
C THR A 97 -6.44 2.75 -1.06
N ILE A 98 -5.29 3.05 -0.50
CA ILE A 98 -4.01 3.03 -1.19
C ILE A 98 -3.74 1.58 -1.63
N LYS A 99 -4.15 1.23 -2.85
CA LYS A 99 -3.70 0.00 -3.50
C LYS A 99 -2.33 0.25 -4.10
N ILE A 100 -1.31 -0.12 -3.35
CA ILE A 100 0.04 -0.17 -3.87
C ILE A 100 0.31 -1.59 -4.36
N GLU A 101 0.59 -1.72 -5.65
CA GLU A 101 1.11 -2.96 -6.22
C GLU A 101 2.64 -2.95 -6.12
N LEU A 102 3.17 -3.59 -5.08
CA LEU A 102 4.60 -3.85 -4.94
C LEU A 102 4.99 -5.17 -5.61
N PRO A 103 6.24 -5.28 -6.11
CA PRO A 103 6.70 -6.49 -6.77
C PRO A 103 6.76 -7.69 -5.83
N SER A 104 5.99 -8.73 -6.16
CA SER A 104 6.04 -10.03 -5.50
C SER A 104 7.35 -10.77 -5.83
N LYS A 105 8.12 -11.14 -4.80
CA LYS A 105 9.35 -11.94 -4.91
C LYS A 105 9.24 -13.21 -4.08
N LYS A 106 9.93 -14.28 -4.48
CA LYS A 106 9.86 -15.60 -3.82
C LYS A 106 10.60 -15.66 -2.47
N GLU A 107 11.34 -14.62 -2.08
CA GLU A 107 12.05 -14.59 -0.80
C GLU A 107 11.08 -14.37 0.37
N ASP A 108 11.12 -15.28 1.35
CA ASP A 108 10.23 -15.29 2.53
C ASP A 108 10.27 -13.96 3.31
N ASP A 109 11.46 -13.37 3.41
CA ASP A 109 11.71 -12.08 4.05
C ASP A 109 11.01 -10.90 3.36
N LEU A 110 10.96 -10.89 2.03
CA LEU A 110 10.30 -9.83 1.25
C LEU A 110 8.78 -9.98 1.30
N GLN A 111 8.29 -11.23 1.28
CA GLN A 111 6.86 -11.53 1.45
C GLN A 111 6.33 -11.06 2.80
N THR A 112 7.09 -11.28 3.87
CA THR A 112 6.72 -10.81 5.22
C THR A 112 6.59 -9.28 5.26
N LEU A 113 7.55 -8.56 4.67
CA LEU A 113 7.49 -7.09 4.57
C LEU A 113 6.28 -6.61 3.74
N LEU A 114 5.95 -7.31 2.65
CA LEU A 114 4.78 -6.99 1.83
C LEU A 114 3.46 -7.18 2.60
N ILE A 115 3.35 -8.26 3.39
CA ILE A 115 2.18 -8.51 4.23
C ILE A 115 2.03 -7.39 5.27
N ASP A 116 3.12 -7.00 5.94
CA ASP A 116 3.13 -5.90 6.91
C ASP A 116 2.68 -4.57 6.26
N ILE A 117 3.24 -4.23 5.09
CA ILE A 117 2.89 -3.01 4.33
C ILE A 117 1.41 -3.02 3.97
N ASN A 118 0.91 -4.11 3.37
CA ASN A 118 -0.48 -4.22 2.97
C ASN A 118 -1.43 -4.16 4.17
N SER A 119 -1.06 -4.75 5.31
CA SER A 119 -1.86 -4.69 6.54
C SER A 119 -1.95 -3.26 7.09
N ALA A 120 -0.84 -2.50 7.07
CA ALA A 120 -0.82 -1.11 7.50
C ALA A 120 -1.63 -0.18 6.58
N LEU A 121 -1.52 -0.38 5.26
CA LEU A 121 -2.33 0.35 4.27
C LEU A 121 -3.83 0.03 4.41
N ALA A 122 -4.19 -1.24 4.66
CA ALA A 122 -5.58 -1.63 4.89
C ALA A 122 -6.19 -0.98 6.15
N ARG A 123 -5.36 -0.65 7.14
CA ARG A 123 -5.74 0.07 8.36
C ARG A 123 -5.67 1.60 8.21
N ASN A 124 -5.39 2.11 7.00
CA ASN A 124 -5.20 3.53 6.71
C ASN A 124 -4.14 4.21 7.59
N LYS A 125 -3.02 3.51 7.84
CA LYS A 125 -1.88 4.02 8.63
C LYS A 125 -0.60 4.05 7.79
N PRO A 126 -0.46 4.99 6.84
CA PRO A 126 0.70 5.08 5.96
C PRO A 126 2.01 5.38 6.72
N GLU A 127 1.93 5.94 7.92
CA GLU A 127 3.09 6.25 8.77
C GLU A 127 3.84 4.97 9.18
N LEU A 128 3.10 3.88 9.41
CA LEU A 128 3.65 2.56 9.74
C LEU A 128 4.29 1.87 8.52
N VAL A 129 3.97 2.33 7.31
CA VAL A 129 4.48 1.77 6.06
C VAL A 129 5.88 2.29 5.75
N LEU A 130 6.23 3.50 6.21
CA LEU A 130 7.47 4.18 5.83
C LEU A 130 8.73 3.33 6.10
N ASP A 131 8.91 2.79 7.31
CA ASP A 131 10.09 1.97 7.64
C ASP A 131 10.11 0.62 6.90
N ARG A 132 8.94 -0.02 6.79
CA ARG A 132 8.80 -1.31 6.11
C ARG A 132 9.06 -1.19 4.62
N LEU A 133 8.50 -0.18 3.98
CA LEU A 133 8.70 0.12 2.56
C LEU A 133 10.15 0.52 2.28
N HIS A 134 10.82 1.26 3.16
CA HIS A 134 12.25 1.54 3.06
C HIS A 134 13.10 0.27 3.09
N THR A 135 12.83 -0.60 4.06
CA THR A 135 13.54 -1.88 4.20
C THR A 135 13.32 -2.76 2.96
N PHE A 136 12.07 -2.85 2.48
CA PHE A 136 11.71 -3.54 1.26
C PHE A 136 12.46 -2.98 0.04
N SER A 137 12.46 -1.65 -0.14
CA SER A 137 13.19 -0.95 -1.22
C SER A 137 14.66 -1.32 -1.23
N THR A 138 15.29 -1.29 -0.04
CA THR A 138 16.72 -1.52 0.09
C THR A 138 17.08 -2.97 -0.22
N LYS A 139 16.28 -3.94 0.23
CA LYS A 139 16.47 -5.35 -0.12
C LYS A 139 16.29 -5.57 -1.62
N LEU A 140 15.25 -5.01 -2.22
CA LEU A 140 14.96 -5.16 -3.64
C LEU A 140 16.06 -4.55 -4.53
N LEU A 141 16.51 -3.32 -4.24
CA LEU A 141 17.58 -2.69 -5.04
C LEU A 141 18.91 -3.44 -4.90
N ARG A 142 19.20 -4.03 -3.73
CA ARG A 142 20.36 -4.92 -3.59
C ARG A 142 20.25 -6.13 -4.49
N GLN A 143 19.07 -6.75 -4.57
CA GLN A 143 18.82 -7.87 -5.46
C GLN A 143 19.10 -7.48 -6.93
N PHE A 144 18.54 -6.35 -7.39
CA PHE A 144 18.80 -5.84 -8.74
C PHE A 144 20.28 -5.59 -9.01
N CYS A 145 21.00 -4.99 -8.05
CA CYS A 145 22.45 -4.82 -8.16
C CYS A 145 23.17 -6.17 -8.31
N THR A 146 22.89 -7.13 -7.44
CA THR A 146 23.55 -8.46 -7.48
C THR A 146 23.26 -9.22 -8.77
N GLU A 147 22.03 -9.16 -9.27
CA GLU A 147 21.62 -9.82 -10.53
C GLU A 147 22.28 -9.18 -11.76
N ASN A 148 22.69 -7.92 -11.67
CA ASN A 148 23.42 -7.21 -12.72
C ASN A 148 24.94 -7.18 -12.50
N GLY A 149 25.47 -7.93 -11.52
CA GLY A 149 26.90 -8.00 -11.21
C GLY A 149 27.47 -6.72 -10.58
N ILE A 150 26.61 -5.90 -9.95
CA ILE A 150 27.00 -4.66 -9.27
C ILE A 150 27.28 -4.97 -7.80
N GLU A 151 28.41 -4.48 -7.29
CA GLU A 151 28.77 -4.62 -5.89
C GLU A 151 27.80 -3.88 -4.95
N VAL A 152 27.36 -4.58 -3.90
CA VAL A 152 26.39 -4.06 -2.91
C VAL A 152 27.01 -3.74 -1.55
N ARG A 153 28.30 -4.00 -1.36
CA ARG A 153 29.05 -3.78 -0.12
C ARG A 153 30.29 -2.94 -0.37
N ASP A 154 30.69 -2.18 0.63
CA ASP A 154 31.98 -1.48 0.65
C ASP A 154 33.14 -2.43 1.00
N ASN A 155 34.36 -1.90 0.92
CA ASN A 155 35.59 -2.63 1.25
C ASN A 155 35.66 -3.11 2.72
N LYS A 156 34.74 -2.65 3.59
CA LYS A 156 34.62 -3.05 5.00
C LYS A 156 33.46 -4.02 5.23
N GLY A 157 32.79 -4.47 4.16
CA GLY A 157 31.67 -5.42 4.22
C GLY A 157 30.32 -4.80 4.58
N LYS A 158 30.22 -3.47 4.70
CA LYS A 158 28.97 -2.76 5.01
C LYS A 158 28.16 -2.56 3.74
N PHE A 159 26.85 -2.80 3.81
CA PHE A 159 25.97 -2.58 2.67
C PHE A 159 25.85 -1.10 2.29
N TYR A 160 25.80 -0.83 0.98
CA TYR A 160 25.53 0.51 0.48
C TYR A 160 24.11 0.98 0.85
N PRO A 161 23.94 2.30 1.09
CA PRO A 161 22.63 2.88 1.33
C PRO A 161 21.78 2.92 0.06
N LEU A 162 20.47 3.11 0.24
CA LEU A 162 19.47 3.01 -0.83
C LEU A 162 19.75 3.93 -2.03
N ASN A 163 20.14 5.19 -1.77
CA ASN A 163 20.50 6.16 -2.79
C ASN A 163 21.76 5.75 -3.58
N SER A 164 22.77 5.19 -2.92
CA SER A 164 23.97 4.69 -3.60
C SER A 164 23.68 3.50 -4.51
N LEU A 165 22.84 2.56 -4.05
CA LEU A 165 22.39 1.43 -4.88
C LEU A 165 21.64 1.91 -6.13
N ALA A 166 20.71 2.86 -5.96
CA ALA A 166 19.97 3.47 -7.06
C ALA A 166 20.91 4.19 -8.05
N GLY A 167 21.93 4.88 -7.54
CA GLY A 167 22.94 5.54 -8.37
C GLY A 167 23.77 4.56 -9.20
N SER A 168 24.19 3.44 -8.60
CA SER A 168 24.91 2.39 -9.32
C SER A 168 24.05 1.75 -10.42
N LEU A 169 22.77 1.46 -10.13
CA LEU A 169 21.81 0.96 -11.12
C LEU A 169 21.58 1.98 -12.25
N SER A 170 21.44 3.26 -11.93
CA SER A 170 21.27 4.31 -12.94
C SER A 170 22.43 4.35 -13.94
N ARG A 171 23.68 4.26 -13.45
CA ARG A 171 24.87 4.20 -14.31
C ARG A 171 24.91 2.92 -15.14
N TYR A 172 24.49 1.80 -14.57
CA TYR A 172 24.38 0.54 -15.31
C TYR A 172 23.36 0.66 -16.44
N TYR A 173 22.19 1.25 -16.21
CA TYR A 173 21.20 1.44 -17.25
C TYR A 173 21.64 2.40 -18.36
N GLU A 174 22.37 3.46 -17.99
CA GLU A 174 22.97 4.41 -18.93
C GLU A 174 23.99 3.71 -19.84
N LYS A 175 24.86 2.87 -19.27
CA LYS A 175 25.89 2.14 -20.02
C LYS A 175 25.31 1.11 -21.00
N ASN A 176 24.20 0.46 -20.64
CA ASN A 176 23.57 -0.58 -21.46
C ASN A 176 22.50 -0.03 -22.42
N SER A 177 22.30 1.29 -22.49
CA SER A 177 21.30 1.95 -23.34
C SER A 177 19.91 1.30 -23.26
N LEU A 178 19.47 0.97 -22.05
CA LEU A 178 18.23 0.23 -21.81
C LEU A 178 16.95 1.04 -22.10
N PHE A 179 17.06 2.36 -22.29
CA PHE A 179 15.92 3.25 -22.46
C PHE A 179 16.00 4.03 -23.76
N GLN A 180 14.84 4.18 -24.40
CA GLN A 180 14.69 4.96 -25.63
C GLN A 180 14.56 6.47 -25.38
N SER A 181 14.15 6.88 -24.18
CA SER A 181 13.89 8.28 -23.84
C SER A 181 14.81 8.77 -22.72
N ASP A 182 15.36 9.96 -22.91
CA ASP A 182 16.13 10.70 -21.91
C ASP A 182 15.31 11.00 -20.64
N PHE A 183 13.97 11.05 -20.76
CA PHE A 183 13.07 11.26 -19.63
C PHE A 183 13.23 10.19 -18.57
N THR A 184 13.34 8.91 -18.97
CA THR A 184 13.43 7.78 -18.02
C THR A 184 14.71 7.84 -17.20
N LEU A 185 15.82 8.18 -17.86
CA LEU A 185 17.11 8.28 -17.22
C LEU A 185 17.15 9.47 -16.24
N LEU A 186 16.57 10.60 -16.62
CA LEU A 186 16.39 11.76 -15.75
C LEU A 186 15.47 11.43 -14.56
N ALA A 187 14.36 10.73 -14.79
CA ALA A 187 13.43 10.32 -13.74
C ALA A 187 14.13 9.44 -12.70
N ILE A 188 14.94 8.45 -13.12
CA ILE A 188 15.72 7.60 -12.21
C ILE A 188 16.75 8.45 -11.43
N LYS A 189 17.43 9.39 -12.09
CA LYS A 189 18.38 10.30 -11.43
C LYS A 189 17.67 11.16 -10.36
N ASN A 190 16.47 11.66 -10.64
CA ASN A 190 15.65 12.39 -9.66
C ASN A 190 15.19 11.49 -8.49
N CYS A 191 14.91 10.21 -8.75
CA CYS A 191 14.56 9.24 -7.71
C CYS A 191 15.70 9.03 -6.69
N ILE A 192 16.97 9.17 -7.09
CA ILE A 192 18.12 9.09 -6.17
C ILE A 192 18.01 10.17 -5.07
N SER A 193 17.61 11.38 -5.46
CA SER A 193 17.39 12.49 -4.52
C SER A 193 16.23 12.16 -3.57
N LEU A 194 15.13 11.61 -4.10
CA LEU A 194 13.98 11.17 -3.28
C LEU A 194 14.36 10.07 -2.29
N PHE A 195 15.15 9.06 -2.70
CA PHE A 195 15.66 8.03 -1.80
C PHE A 195 16.56 8.61 -0.69
N SER A 196 17.34 9.65 -1.01
CA SER A 196 18.16 10.34 0.00
C SER A 196 17.31 11.08 1.02
N GLN A 197 16.26 11.78 0.59
CA GLN A 197 15.32 12.45 1.49
C GLN A 197 14.48 11.45 2.29
N TYR A 198 14.13 10.32 1.69
CA TYR A 198 13.38 9.24 2.33
C TYR A 198 14.15 8.61 3.50
N ASN A 199 15.49 8.53 3.42
CA ASN A 199 16.32 8.16 4.58
C ASN A 199 16.14 9.14 5.75
N GLY A 200 16.00 10.44 5.46
CA GLY A 200 15.77 11.48 6.46
C GLY A 200 14.38 11.37 7.09
N VAL A 201 13.35 11.20 6.26
CA VAL A 201 11.97 10.94 6.70
C VAL A 201 11.90 9.72 7.62
N ARG A 202 12.55 8.61 7.24
CA ARG A 202 12.62 7.41 8.08
C ARG A 202 13.32 7.67 9.41
N ASN A 203 14.49 8.32 9.40
CA ASN A 203 15.28 8.50 10.62
C ASN A 203 14.70 9.55 11.58
N ASN A 204 14.04 10.59 11.06
CA ASN A 204 13.67 11.77 11.86
C ASN A 204 12.17 12.03 11.96
N GLN A 205 11.33 11.33 11.20
CA GLN A 205 9.89 11.60 11.09
C GLN A 205 9.03 10.32 11.02
N SER A 206 9.62 9.17 11.36
CA SER A 206 8.91 7.90 11.49
C SER A 206 9.04 7.35 12.92
N PHE A 207 8.21 6.35 13.24
CA PHE A 207 8.21 5.61 14.51
C PHE A 207 9.52 4.86 14.84
N ALA A 208 10.58 5.03 14.06
CA ALA A 208 11.90 4.48 14.36
C ALA A 208 12.53 5.10 15.64
N HIS A 209 12.13 6.32 16.02
CA HIS A 209 12.56 7.05 17.23
C HIS A 209 11.42 7.94 17.79
N ASP A 210 11.62 8.58 18.95
CA ASP A 210 10.70 9.59 19.53
C ASP A 210 10.73 10.89 18.69
N ASN A 211 10.06 10.87 17.55
CA ASN A 211 10.03 11.98 16.58
C ASN A 211 8.63 12.59 16.45
N GLU A 212 8.52 13.85 16.02
CA GLU A 212 7.27 14.39 15.46
C GLU A 212 6.98 13.64 14.16
N ILE A 213 5.90 12.85 14.16
CA ILE A 213 5.54 11.95 13.06
C ILE A 213 4.93 12.78 11.92
N LEU A 214 5.24 12.40 10.67
CA LEU A 214 4.58 12.97 9.49
C LEU A 214 3.06 12.90 9.59
N ASP A 215 2.40 13.96 9.14
CA ASP A 215 0.95 13.95 8.97
C ASP A 215 0.53 12.83 8.00
N GLY A 216 -0.65 12.25 8.23
CA GLY A 216 -1.10 11.08 7.47
C GLY A 216 -1.17 11.35 5.96
N VAL A 217 -1.48 12.59 5.56
CA VAL A 217 -1.52 13.03 4.16
C VAL A 217 -0.11 13.04 3.54
N GLU A 218 0.90 13.52 4.27
CA GLU A 218 2.28 13.56 3.80
C GLU A 218 2.90 12.15 3.77
N ALA A 219 2.64 11.34 4.80
CA ALA A 219 3.06 9.94 4.83
C ALA A 219 2.47 9.15 3.65
N GLU A 220 1.19 9.36 3.35
CA GLU A 220 0.54 8.77 2.18
C GLU A 220 1.21 9.19 0.87
N PHE A 221 1.50 10.48 0.70
CA PHE A 221 2.18 10.99 -0.50
C PHE A 221 3.54 10.32 -0.68
N VAL A 222 4.36 10.28 0.38
CA VAL A 222 5.67 9.64 0.35
C VAL A 222 5.55 8.15 0.00
N VAL A 223 4.65 7.42 0.65
CA VAL A 223 4.46 5.98 0.40
C VAL A 223 4.05 5.70 -1.04
N LYS A 224 3.13 6.50 -1.62
CA LYS A 224 2.72 6.40 -3.03
C LYS A 224 3.87 6.70 -3.98
N THR A 225 4.61 7.78 -3.75
CA THR A 225 5.75 8.16 -4.59
C THR A 225 6.82 7.08 -4.57
N MET A 226 7.23 6.62 -3.38
CA MET A 226 8.27 5.61 -3.23
C MET A 226 7.87 4.28 -3.87
N ALA A 227 6.63 3.84 -3.64
CA ALA A 227 6.16 2.60 -4.25
C ALA A 227 6.07 2.67 -5.77
N GLY A 228 5.60 3.78 -6.33
CA GLY A 228 5.58 3.98 -7.78
C GLY A 228 6.97 3.88 -8.42
N VAL A 229 7.99 4.47 -7.77
CA VAL A 229 9.39 4.37 -8.21
C VAL A 229 9.89 2.93 -8.16
N ILE A 230 9.61 2.22 -7.07
CA ILE A 230 10.07 0.82 -6.88
C ILE A 230 9.44 -0.11 -7.92
N THR A 231 8.14 0.00 -8.15
CA THR A 231 7.42 -0.82 -9.14
C THR A 231 7.90 -0.52 -10.55
N PHE A 232 8.19 0.74 -10.85
CA PHE A 232 8.82 1.11 -12.11
C PHE A 232 10.19 0.43 -12.29
N LEU A 233 11.07 0.49 -11.28
CA LEU A 233 12.38 -0.16 -11.33
C LEU A 233 12.28 -1.68 -11.51
N ASP A 234 11.33 -2.35 -10.87
CA ASP A 234 11.12 -3.79 -11.07
C ASP A 234 10.68 -4.14 -12.49
N HIS A 235 9.83 -3.31 -13.12
CA HIS A 235 9.45 -3.50 -14.52
C HIS A 235 10.63 -3.34 -15.46
N VAL A 236 11.47 -2.33 -15.23
CA VAL A 236 12.72 -2.15 -15.99
C VAL A 236 13.60 -3.40 -15.88
N GLU A 237 13.80 -3.93 -14.68
CA GLU A 237 14.65 -5.09 -14.47
C GLU A 237 14.07 -6.37 -15.08
N LYS A 238 12.75 -6.55 -15.04
CA LYS A 238 12.09 -7.65 -15.75
C LYS A 238 12.31 -7.56 -17.27
N CYS A 239 12.21 -6.37 -17.85
CA CYS A 239 12.50 -6.18 -19.27
C CYS A 239 13.98 -6.44 -19.59
N ASN A 240 14.90 -5.93 -18.77
CA ASN A 240 16.34 -6.15 -18.89
C ASN A 240 16.69 -7.64 -18.83
N LYS A 241 16.13 -8.40 -17.88
CA LYS A 241 16.30 -9.86 -17.80
C LYS A 241 15.84 -10.58 -19.06
N LYS A 242 14.65 -10.25 -19.58
CA LYS A 242 14.14 -10.83 -20.83
C LYS A 242 15.08 -10.56 -22.02
N MET A 243 15.61 -9.34 -22.11
CA MET A 243 16.57 -8.98 -23.17
C MET A 243 17.89 -9.74 -23.03
N LYS A 244 18.36 -9.99 -21.80
CA LYS A 244 19.57 -10.81 -21.58
C LYS A 244 19.35 -12.26 -21.94
N THR A 245 18.23 -12.85 -21.54
CA THR A 245 17.90 -14.24 -21.89
C THR A 245 17.78 -14.43 -23.40
N ALA A 246 17.11 -13.52 -24.09
CA ALA A 246 17.00 -13.55 -25.55
C ALA A 246 18.36 -13.44 -26.26
N LYS A 247 19.28 -12.60 -25.77
CA LYS A 247 20.64 -12.50 -26.33
C LYS A 247 21.49 -13.76 -26.12
N ILE A 248 21.32 -14.43 -24.98
CA ILE A 248 22.04 -15.69 -24.69
C ILE A 248 21.51 -16.81 -25.58
N GLU A 249 20.19 -16.89 -25.79
CA GLU A 249 19.57 -17.84 -26.73
C GLU A 249 20.01 -17.58 -28.19
N GLU A 250 20.07 -16.31 -28.62
CA GLU A 250 20.59 -15.95 -29.95
C GLU A 250 22.08 -16.27 -30.13
N GLU A 251 22.92 -16.07 -29.11
CA GLU A 251 24.35 -16.44 -29.15
C GLU A 251 24.53 -17.97 -29.14
N GLU A 252 23.76 -18.73 -28.35
CA GLU A 252 23.80 -20.21 -28.32
C GLU A 252 23.34 -20.83 -29.66
N ASP A 253 22.32 -20.27 -30.31
CA ASP A 253 21.87 -20.68 -31.64
C ASP A 253 22.89 -20.33 -32.75
N GLU A 254 23.71 -19.28 -32.57
CA GLU A 254 24.79 -18.90 -33.50
C GLU A 254 26.03 -19.80 -33.39
N PHE A 255 26.23 -20.46 -32.24
CA PHE A 255 27.30 -21.46 -32.02
C PHE A 255 26.92 -22.89 -32.44
N ASP A 256 25.65 -23.18 -32.74
CA ASP A 256 25.17 -24.49 -33.20
C ASP A 256 25.06 -24.57 -34.74
N ILE A 257 26.04 -24.00 -35.45
CA ILE A 257 26.22 -24.24 -36.89
C ILE A 257 27.16 -25.44 -37.06
N PRO A 258 26.66 -26.63 -37.47
CA PRO A 258 27.51 -27.78 -37.70
C PRO A 258 28.33 -27.56 -38.97
N PHE A 259 29.61 -27.27 -38.80
CA PHE A 259 30.64 -27.58 -39.80
C PHE A 259 31.55 -28.67 -39.25
#